data_AF-A0AAD6YJY2-F1
#
_entry.id   AF-A0AAD6YJY2-F1
#
_cell.length_a   1.000
_cell.length_b   1.000
_cell.length_c   1.000
_cell.angle_alpha   90.00
_cell.angle_beta   90.00
_cell.angle_gamma   90.00
#
_symmetry.space_group_name_H-M   'P 1'
#
loop_
_entity.id
_entity.type
_entity.pdbx_description
1 polymer ?
#
loop_
_entity_poly.entity_id
_entity_poly.type
_entity_poly.pdbx_seq_one_letter_code
_entity_poly.pdbx_strand_id
1 'polypeptide(L)'
;MSVPRATITNDDPAKKCARVSAGAFDAALIHDMFEAFEEHADLASVSNAKIVSRAVKNIKEPAVVRWLRSDKERILKLSLDALKQELRALLLDPDWEAQVLRDIRHTHQEENQAFLVFYHRLCEFNRLLEDTSSYLTDDELRAHMRASMLDSTRTLYDEDAARLNALDDLTAWVKAVETVDKKRRKDEKERNDAIAAILAKQRQAPPAKRSRDDDDSRNPKKPRADENTRPQGSTDRPKPLDDAQRALLDANHGCRKCCRLFVFHRGYDNVCDFPKTNAKPITEKTVAAAKANLTAEQRTKLAAATKSATASKLAPVASVADPAPPQTAPVAATVPVQRNVSRSAAVAAVIEDYKDDGEWSSSDSENSDLSDRGPQYTPTPAPPTRAPRRSTSTSRV
;
A
#
# COMPACT_ATOMS: atom_id res chain seq x y z
N MET A 1 21.85 -18.16 -6.73
CA MET A 1 22.49 -16.84 -6.92
C MET A 1 21.48 -15.96 -7.61
N SER A 2 21.13 -14.81 -7.05
CA SER A 2 20.18 -13.87 -7.69
C SER A 2 20.87 -13.23 -8.89
N VAL A 3 20.26 -13.30 -10.08
CA VAL A 3 20.77 -12.58 -11.25
C VAL A 3 20.53 -11.08 -11.02
N PRO A 4 21.54 -10.21 -11.21
CA PRO A 4 21.35 -8.77 -11.07
C PRO A 4 20.38 -8.24 -12.14
N ARG A 5 19.54 -7.26 -11.78
CA ARG A 5 18.67 -6.56 -12.73
C ARG A 5 19.50 -5.75 -13.71
N ALA A 6 19.14 -5.79 -14.99
CA ALA A 6 19.77 -4.94 -16.00
C ALA A 6 19.47 -3.45 -15.74
N THR A 7 20.38 -2.60 -16.18
CA THR A 7 20.37 -1.14 -15.93
C THR A 7 20.52 -0.36 -17.23
N ILE A 8 19.83 0.77 -17.31
CA ILE A 8 19.90 1.71 -18.44
C ILE A 8 20.83 2.85 -18.05
N THR A 9 21.77 3.18 -18.93
CA THR A 9 22.62 4.38 -18.82
C THR A 9 22.31 5.30 -19.99
N ASN A 10 21.84 6.51 -19.69
CA ASN A 10 21.48 7.55 -20.66
C ASN A 10 22.21 8.86 -20.32
N ASP A 11 23.47 8.99 -20.74
CA ASP A 11 24.34 10.12 -20.34
C ASP A 11 24.03 11.43 -21.12
N ASP A 12 23.57 11.33 -22.36
CA ASP A 12 23.24 12.47 -23.24
C ASP A 12 22.32 11.99 -24.38
N PRO A 13 20.98 12.12 -24.25
CA PRO A 13 20.03 11.57 -25.20
C PRO A 13 20.07 12.28 -26.57
N ALA A 14 20.66 13.48 -26.68
CA ALA A 14 20.82 14.12 -27.98
C ALA A 14 22.02 13.54 -28.76
N LYS A 15 23.09 13.14 -28.06
CA LYS A 15 24.33 12.67 -28.70
C LYS A 15 24.47 11.15 -28.74
N LYS A 16 23.95 10.45 -27.74
CA LYS A 16 24.19 9.02 -27.54
C LYS A 16 22.88 8.30 -27.28
N CYS A 17 22.65 7.23 -28.04
CA CYS A 17 21.58 6.28 -27.76
C CYS A 17 21.87 5.57 -26.42
N ALA A 18 20.82 5.36 -25.61
CA ALA A 18 20.90 4.70 -24.32
C ALA A 18 21.58 3.32 -24.43
N ARG A 19 22.28 2.93 -23.36
CA ARG A 19 22.96 1.63 -23.27
C ARG A 19 22.33 0.80 -22.16
N VAL A 20 22.13 -0.49 -22.42
CA VAL A 20 21.51 -1.42 -21.48
C VAL A 20 22.49 -2.53 -21.13
N SER A 21 22.77 -2.69 -19.83
CA SER A 21 23.65 -3.73 -19.31
C SER A 21 22.99 -5.12 -19.39
N ALA A 22 23.80 -6.18 -19.27
CA ALA A 22 23.28 -7.55 -19.19
C ALA A 22 22.68 -7.81 -17.80
N GLY A 23 21.63 -8.63 -17.72
CA GLY A 23 20.96 -8.93 -16.46
C GLY A 23 19.52 -9.39 -16.63
N ALA A 24 18.78 -9.45 -15.53
CA ALA A 24 17.35 -9.73 -15.57
C ALA A 24 16.58 -8.55 -16.16
N PHE A 25 15.79 -8.84 -17.20
CA PHE A 25 14.87 -7.88 -17.83
C PHE A 25 13.48 -8.02 -17.21
N ASP A 26 12.80 -6.88 -17.04
CA ASP A 26 11.38 -6.82 -16.74
C ASP A 26 10.66 -5.88 -17.70
N ALA A 27 9.33 -5.93 -17.72
CA ALA A 27 8.52 -5.14 -18.65
C ALA A 27 8.78 -3.63 -18.50
N ALA A 28 9.00 -3.16 -17.27
CA ALA A 28 9.36 -1.77 -16.98
C ALA A 28 10.70 -1.37 -17.62
N LEU A 29 11.74 -2.18 -17.44
CA LEU A 29 13.05 -1.92 -18.05
C LEU A 29 12.97 -1.88 -19.58
N ILE A 30 12.20 -2.78 -20.20
CA ILE A 30 12.01 -2.75 -21.65
C ILE A 30 11.29 -1.47 -22.06
N HIS A 31 10.20 -1.10 -21.38
CA HIS A 31 9.47 0.13 -21.68
C HIS A 31 10.38 1.37 -21.55
N ASP A 32 11.07 1.55 -20.42
CA ASP A 32 11.97 2.69 -20.16
C ASP A 32 13.13 2.74 -21.18
N MET A 33 13.62 1.58 -21.61
CA MET A 33 14.66 1.50 -22.65
C MET A 33 14.16 2.01 -24.00
N PHE A 34 12.93 1.66 -24.38
CA PHE A 34 12.34 2.08 -25.65
C PHE A 34 11.98 3.56 -25.64
N GLU A 35 11.45 4.07 -24.54
CA GLU A 35 11.21 5.51 -24.33
C GLU A 35 12.52 6.31 -24.53
N ALA A 36 13.64 5.83 -23.98
CA ALA A 36 14.94 6.46 -24.18
C ALA A 36 15.48 6.35 -25.63
N PHE A 37 15.05 5.33 -26.39
CA PHE A 37 15.40 5.21 -27.81
C PHE A 37 14.57 6.15 -28.69
N GLU A 38 13.30 6.33 -28.37
CA GLU A 38 12.38 7.28 -29.02
C GLU A 38 12.85 8.72 -28.77
N GLU A 39 13.15 9.08 -27.52
CA GLU A 39 13.69 10.39 -27.17
C GLU A 39 14.97 10.70 -27.96
N HIS A 40 15.88 9.73 -28.09
CA HIS A 40 17.08 9.90 -28.91
C HIS A 40 16.75 10.06 -30.41
N ALA A 41 15.78 9.30 -30.93
CA ALA A 41 15.39 9.38 -32.33
C ALA A 41 14.85 10.78 -32.66
N ASP A 42 14.03 11.35 -31.77
CA ASP A 42 13.43 12.67 -31.93
C ASP A 42 14.48 13.77 -31.82
N LEU A 43 15.29 13.78 -30.74
CA LEU A 43 16.29 14.82 -30.50
C LEU A 43 17.41 14.81 -31.55
N ALA A 44 17.82 13.64 -32.03
CA ALA A 44 18.89 13.50 -33.01
C ALA A 44 18.38 13.44 -34.46
N SER A 45 17.06 13.47 -34.68
CA SER A 45 16.40 13.36 -36.00
C SER A 45 16.95 12.19 -36.83
N VAL A 46 17.11 11.03 -36.20
CA VAL A 46 17.76 9.85 -36.79
C VAL A 46 16.71 8.98 -37.51
N SER A 47 17.04 8.47 -38.70
CA SER A 47 16.13 7.57 -39.42
C SER A 47 15.90 6.23 -38.69
N ASN A 48 14.71 5.64 -38.84
CA ASN A 48 14.31 4.37 -38.21
C ASN A 48 15.37 3.26 -38.32
N ALA A 49 15.91 3.03 -39.53
CA ALA A 49 16.94 2.01 -39.73
C ALA A 49 18.24 2.26 -38.93
N LYS A 50 18.62 3.54 -38.76
CA LYS A 50 19.81 3.92 -37.99
C LYS A 50 19.56 3.80 -36.49
N ILE A 51 18.38 4.21 -35.98
CA ILE A 51 18.06 4.07 -34.55
C ILE A 51 17.97 2.60 -34.14
N VAL A 52 17.30 1.76 -34.93
CA VAL A 52 17.23 0.30 -34.69
C VAL A 52 18.63 -0.32 -34.66
N SER A 53 19.50 0.07 -35.60
CA SER A 53 20.90 -0.38 -35.60
C SER A 53 21.66 0.03 -34.33
N ARG A 54 21.42 1.24 -33.81
CA ARG A 54 22.06 1.75 -32.58
C ARG A 54 21.49 1.05 -31.34
N ALA A 55 20.16 0.94 -31.24
CA ALA A 55 19.45 0.29 -30.16
C ALA A 55 19.96 -1.14 -29.92
N VAL A 56 19.93 -2.00 -30.95
CA VAL A 56 20.33 -3.41 -30.76
C VAL A 56 21.83 -3.56 -30.45
N LYS A 57 22.70 -2.69 -30.96
CA LYS A 57 24.14 -2.70 -30.62
C LYS A 57 24.43 -2.27 -29.17
N ASN A 58 23.54 -1.47 -28.61
CA ASN A 58 23.66 -0.91 -27.27
C ASN A 58 23.10 -1.82 -26.17
N ILE A 59 22.31 -2.83 -26.52
CA ILE A 59 21.86 -3.87 -25.59
C ILE A 59 22.99 -4.90 -25.42
N LYS A 60 23.46 -5.10 -24.18
CA LYS A 60 24.57 -6.02 -23.87
C LYS A 60 24.15 -7.43 -23.47
N GLU A 61 22.85 -7.73 -23.59
CA GLU A 61 22.29 -9.03 -23.25
C GLU A 61 22.72 -10.13 -24.24
N PRO A 62 23.40 -11.21 -23.80
CA PRO A 62 23.90 -12.27 -24.68
C PRO A 62 22.83 -12.92 -25.57
N ALA A 63 21.59 -13.06 -25.07
CA ALA A 63 20.48 -13.58 -25.85
C ALA A 63 20.17 -12.69 -27.06
N VAL A 64 20.10 -11.37 -26.86
CA VAL A 64 19.89 -10.38 -27.92
C VAL A 64 21.05 -10.38 -28.92
N VAL A 65 22.30 -10.45 -28.44
CA VAL A 65 23.47 -10.51 -29.33
C VAL A 65 23.45 -11.75 -30.22
N ARG A 66 23.08 -12.92 -29.66
CA ARG A 66 22.96 -14.17 -30.42
C ARG A 66 21.82 -14.09 -31.44
N TRP A 67 20.67 -13.57 -31.03
CA TRP A 67 19.51 -13.36 -31.88
C TRP A 67 19.85 -12.41 -33.05
N LEU A 68 20.50 -11.28 -32.78
CA LEU A 68 20.95 -10.33 -33.81
C LEU A 68 21.93 -10.97 -34.81
N ARG A 69 22.84 -11.84 -34.35
CA ARG A 69 23.78 -12.53 -35.26
C ARG A 69 23.08 -13.50 -36.19
N SER A 70 21.96 -14.07 -35.78
CA SER A 70 21.24 -15.08 -36.55
C SER A 70 20.43 -14.46 -37.68
N ASP A 71 19.86 -13.26 -37.48
CA ASP A 71 18.96 -12.64 -38.46
C ASP A 71 19.11 -11.11 -38.53
N LYS A 72 20.36 -10.66 -38.71
CA LYS A 72 20.72 -9.24 -38.68
C LYS A 72 19.96 -8.40 -39.70
N GLU A 73 19.80 -8.91 -40.92
CA GLU A 73 19.20 -8.14 -42.02
C GLU A 73 17.72 -7.90 -41.84
N ARG A 74 16.98 -8.88 -41.31
CA ARG A 74 15.56 -8.73 -40.99
C ARG A 74 15.37 -7.74 -39.84
N ILE A 75 16.15 -7.89 -38.76
CA ILE A 75 16.02 -7.07 -37.55
C ILE A 75 16.29 -5.59 -37.86
N LEU A 76 17.27 -5.28 -38.71
CA LEU A 76 17.59 -3.89 -39.09
C LEU A 76 16.52 -3.20 -39.96
N LYS A 77 15.56 -3.95 -40.52
CA LYS A 77 14.45 -3.42 -41.32
C LYS A 77 13.18 -3.18 -40.49
N LEU A 78 13.16 -3.62 -39.24
CA LEU A 78 12.00 -3.45 -38.36
C LEU A 78 11.78 -1.97 -38.01
N SER A 79 10.54 -1.61 -37.68
CA SER A 79 10.26 -0.38 -36.93
C SER A 79 10.69 -0.55 -35.48
N LEU A 80 10.75 0.56 -34.75
CA LEU A 80 11.09 0.53 -33.32
C LEU A 80 10.01 -0.24 -32.52
N ASP A 81 8.73 -0.07 -32.86
CA ASP A 81 7.62 -0.80 -32.25
C ASP A 81 7.69 -2.31 -32.51
N ALA A 82 8.00 -2.71 -33.75
CA ALA A 82 8.17 -4.12 -34.08
C ALA A 82 9.37 -4.73 -33.35
N LEU A 83 10.45 -3.95 -33.18
CA LEU A 83 11.59 -4.35 -32.35
C LEU A 83 11.20 -4.52 -30.87
N LYS A 84 10.36 -3.62 -30.32
CA LYS A 84 9.83 -3.69 -28.94
C LYS A 84 9.08 -5.00 -28.72
N GLN A 85 8.22 -5.38 -29.65
CA GLN A 85 7.46 -6.63 -29.57
C GLN A 85 8.36 -7.87 -29.64
N GLU A 86 9.33 -7.91 -30.56
CA GLU A 86 10.24 -9.05 -30.66
C GLU A 86 11.17 -9.16 -29.44
N LEU A 87 11.60 -8.03 -28.86
CA LEU A 87 12.39 -8.05 -27.62
C LEU A 87 11.57 -8.48 -26.40
N ARG A 88 10.30 -8.06 -26.29
CA ARG A 88 9.39 -8.56 -25.25
C ARG A 88 9.25 -10.08 -25.34
N ALA A 89 9.01 -10.62 -26.54
CA ALA A 89 8.89 -12.06 -26.76
C ALA A 89 10.19 -12.85 -26.50
N LEU A 90 11.35 -12.22 -26.72
CA LEU A 90 12.66 -12.86 -26.51
C LEU A 90 13.11 -12.84 -25.04
N LEU A 91 12.83 -11.76 -24.32
CA LEU A 91 13.44 -11.47 -23.02
C LEU A 91 12.50 -11.64 -21.82
N LEU A 92 11.18 -11.54 -22.02
CA LEU A 92 10.22 -11.66 -20.94
C LEU A 92 9.67 -13.08 -20.85
N ASP A 93 9.23 -13.46 -19.64
CA ASP A 93 8.51 -14.71 -19.42
C ASP A 93 7.20 -14.71 -20.23
N PRO A 94 6.75 -15.84 -20.81
CA PRO A 94 5.54 -15.88 -21.64
C PRO A 94 4.25 -15.39 -20.94
N ASP A 95 4.20 -15.39 -19.61
CA ASP A 95 3.07 -14.94 -18.82
C ASP A 95 3.22 -13.51 -18.24
N TRP A 96 4.21 -12.73 -18.71
CA TRP A 96 4.49 -11.39 -18.20
C TRP A 96 3.27 -10.46 -18.28
N GLU A 97 2.50 -10.49 -19.38
CA GLU A 97 1.28 -9.67 -19.52
C GLU A 97 0.24 -10.04 -18.46
N ALA A 98 0.04 -11.34 -18.26
CA ALA A 98 -0.88 -11.85 -17.24
C ALA A 98 -0.40 -11.49 -15.83
N GLN A 99 0.92 -11.40 -15.61
CA GLN A 99 1.48 -10.92 -14.35
C GLN A 99 1.19 -9.45 -14.12
N VAL A 100 1.42 -8.58 -15.10
CA VAL A 100 1.12 -7.14 -14.98
C VAL A 100 -0.38 -6.92 -14.77
N LEU A 101 -1.25 -7.65 -15.48
CA LEU A 101 -2.70 -7.60 -15.24
C LEU A 101 -3.09 -8.06 -13.83
N ARG A 102 -2.41 -9.07 -13.28
CA ARG A 102 -2.59 -9.45 -11.88
C ARG A 102 -2.17 -8.32 -10.96
N ASP A 103 -1.03 -7.68 -11.22
CA ASP A 103 -0.55 -6.57 -10.40
C ASP A 103 -1.52 -5.37 -10.42
N ILE A 104 -2.07 -5.03 -11.58
CA ILE A 104 -3.16 -4.04 -11.72
C ILE A 104 -4.35 -4.44 -10.85
N ARG A 105 -4.85 -5.67 -10.99
CA ARG A 105 -6.04 -6.14 -10.26
C ARG A 105 -5.87 -6.16 -8.74
N HIS A 106 -4.65 -6.34 -8.23
CA HIS A 106 -4.34 -6.31 -6.80
C HIS A 106 -3.98 -4.91 -6.28
N THR A 107 -3.97 -3.90 -7.16
CA THR A 107 -3.70 -2.52 -6.76
C THR A 107 -4.97 -1.92 -6.17
N HIS A 108 -4.89 -1.46 -4.92
CA HIS A 108 -5.96 -0.81 -4.19
C HIS A 108 -5.45 0.48 -3.54
N GLN A 109 -6.35 1.44 -3.31
CA GLN A 109 -6.01 2.63 -2.53
C GLN A 109 -5.76 2.23 -1.07
N GLU A 110 -4.57 2.51 -0.55
CA GLU A 110 -4.22 2.23 0.85
C GLU A 110 -4.86 3.28 1.80
N GLU A 111 -5.08 2.93 3.07
CA GLU A 111 -5.83 3.74 4.05
C GLU A 111 -5.33 5.21 4.18
N ASN A 112 -4.02 5.39 4.17
CA ASN A 112 -3.35 6.69 4.29
C ASN A 112 -2.84 7.26 2.96
N GLN A 113 -3.17 6.62 1.84
CA GLN A 113 -2.66 7.00 0.53
C GLN A 113 -3.59 8.00 -0.16
N ALA A 114 -2.98 9.02 -0.78
CA ALA A 114 -3.70 9.94 -1.66
C ALA A 114 -4.23 9.20 -2.89
N PHE A 115 -5.44 9.51 -3.33
CA PHE A 115 -6.02 8.92 -4.54
C PHE A 115 -5.10 9.09 -5.76
N LEU A 116 -4.45 10.26 -5.90
CA LEU A 116 -3.57 10.54 -7.04
C LEU A 116 -2.34 9.61 -7.09
N VAL A 117 -1.78 9.23 -5.93
CA VAL A 117 -0.65 8.28 -5.86
C VAL A 117 -1.11 6.89 -6.30
N PHE A 118 -2.30 6.47 -5.89
CA PHE A 118 -2.92 5.23 -6.34
C PHE A 118 -3.16 5.24 -7.86
N TYR A 119 -3.70 6.34 -8.40
CA TYR A 119 -3.91 6.53 -9.84
C TYR A 119 -2.61 6.43 -10.64
N HIS A 120 -1.56 7.15 -10.24
CA HIS A 120 -0.27 7.10 -10.95
C HIS A 120 0.31 5.69 -10.99
N ARG A 121 0.20 4.93 -9.88
CA ARG A 121 0.65 3.53 -9.84
C ARG A 121 -0.09 2.65 -10.84
N LEU A 122 -1.40 2.85 -11.01
CA LEU A 122 -2.18 2.14 -12.01
C LEU A 122 -1.77 2.51 -13.43
N CYS A 123 -1.55 3.80 -13.71
CA CYS A 123 -1.05 4.26 -15.01
C CYS A 123 0.33 3.68 -15.32
N GLU A 124 1.24 3.62 -14.34
CA GLU A 124 2.55 2.99 -14.49
C GLU A 124 2.44 1.52 -14.91
N PHE A 125 1.54 0.74 -14.29
CA PHE A 125 1.32 -0.64 -14.69
C PHE A 125 0.65 -0.76 -16.07
N ASN A 126 -0.37 0.05 -16.35
CA ASN A 126 -1.08 0.00 -17.62
C ASN A 126 -0.17 0.39 -18.80
N ARG A 127 0.74 1.36 -18.58
CA ARG A 127 1.78 1.75 -19.52
C ARG A 127 2.67 0.58 -19.95
N LEU A 128 2.92 -0.40 -19.06
CA LEU A 128 3.71 -1.59 -19.43
C LEU A 128 2.99 -2.48 -20.45
N LEU A 129 1.66 -2.45 -20.46
CA LEU A 129 0.79 -3.20 -21.38
C LEU A 129 0.55 -2.46 -22.69
N GLU A 130 1.11 -1.27 -22.87
CA GLU A 130 1.00 -0.54 -24.13
C GLU A 130 1.49 -1.41 -25.31
N ASP A 131 0.79 -1.30 -26.44
CA ASP A 131 0.95 -2.12 -27.65
C ASP A 131 0.62 -3.61 -27.47
N THR A 132 -0.12 -3.99 -26.42
CA THR A 132 -0.64 -5.35 -26.23
C THR A 132 -2.17 -5.35 -26.26
N SER A 133 -2.76 -6.51 -26.51
CA SER A 133 -4.22 -6.69 -26.38
C SER A 133 -4.72 -6.57 -24.94
N SER A 134 -3.80 -6.58 -23.97
CA SER A 134 -4.07 -6.53 -22.54
C SER A 134 -4.12 -5.09 -22.00
N TYR A 135 -3.82 -4.08 -22.82
CA TYR A 135 -3.89 -2.67 -22.44
C TYR A 135 -5.31 -2.27 -22.03
N LEU A 136 -5.46 -1.67 -20.85
CA LEU A 136 -6.76 -1.22 -20.36
C LEU A 136 -7.12 0.15 -20.93
N THR A 137 -8.33 0.26 -21.45
CA THR A 137 -8.91 1.52 -21.87
C THR A 137 -9.21 2.43 -20.68
N ASP A 138 -9.40 3.72 -20.95
CA ASP A 138 -9.73 4.71 -19.92
C ASP A 138 -10.99 4.33 -19.12
N ASP A 139 -12.00 3.76 -19.81
CA ASP A 139 -13.23 3.27 -19.18
C ASP A 139 -12.97 2.07 -18.25
N GLU A 140 -12.11 1.13 -18.67
CA GLU A 140 -11.72 -0.02 -17.86
C GLU A 140 -10.90 0.40 -16.64
N LEU A 141 -9.96 1.34 -16.81
CA LEU A 141 -9.19 1.93 -15.70
C LEU A 141 -10.11 2.64 -14.72
N ARG A 142 -11.07 3.43 -15.21
CA ARG A 142 -12.07 4.11 -14.38
C ARG A 142 -12.93 3.11 -13.61
N ALA A 143 -13.42 2.07 -14.27
CA ALA A 143 -14.19 1.00 -13.62
C ALA A 143 -13.37 0.31 -12.52
N HIS A 144 -12.10 0.00 -12.81
CA HIS A 144 -11.19 -0.60 -11.83
C HIS A 144 -10.92 0.33 -10.64
N MET A 145 -10.61 1.61 -10.87
CA MET A 145 -10.39 2.59 -9.80
C MET A 145 -11.60 2.74 -8.88
N ARG A 146 -12.82 2.71 -9.45
CA ARG A 146 -14.05 2.75 -8.65
C ARG A 146 -14.24 1.51 -7.79
N ALA A 147 -13.87 0.34 -8.29
CA ALA A 147 -13.91 -0.91 -7.55
C ALA A 147 -12.80 -1.02 -6.48
N SER A 148 -11.69 -0.31 -6.67
CA SER A 148 -10.47 -0.44 -5.84
C SER A 148 -10.16 0.76 -4.94
N MET A 149 -10.95 1.84 -4.99
CA MET A 149 -10.84 2.95 -4.05
C MET A 149 -11.24 2.57 -2.62
N LEU A 150 -10.71 3.30 -1.65
CA LEU A 150 -11.00 3.10 -0.23
C LEU A 150 -12.49 3.38 0.06
N ASP A 151 -13.11 2.61 0.96
CA ASP A 151 -14.55 2.73 1.24
C ASP A 151 -14.97 4.13 1.72
N SER A 152 -14.11 4.82 2.47
CA SER A 152 -14.35 6.22 2.88
C SER A 152 -14.34 7.18 1.69
N THR A 153 -13.46 6.96 0.71
CA THR A 153 -13.44 7.73 -0.54
C THR A 153 -14.66 7.39 -1.38
N ARG A 154 -15.03 6.10 -1.45
CA ARG A 154 -16.21 5.61 -2.17
C ARG A 154 -17.50 6.22 -1.64
N THR A 155 -17.64 6.31 -0.31
CA THR A 155 -18.82 6.91 0.31
C THR A 155 -19.04 8.34 -0.16
N LEU A 156 -18.00 9.18 -0.13
CA LEU A 156 -18.08 10.56 -0.62
C LEU A 156 -18.21 10.64 -2.15
N TYR A 157 -17.62 9.69 -2.87
CA TYR A 157 -17.80 9.56 -4.31
C TYR A 157 -19.27 9.29 -4.65
N ASP A 158 -19.94 8.41 -3.90
CA ASP A 158 -21.33 8.01 -4.13
C ASP A 158 -22.31 9.17 -3.87
N GLU A 159 -22.00 10.07 -2.93
CA GLU A 159 -22.74 11.34 -2.72
C GLU A 159 -22.74 12.22 -3.99
N ASP A 160 -21.62 12.22 -4.73
CA ASP A 160 -21.38 13.05 -5.92
C ASP A 160 -21.47 12.25 -7.24
N ALA A 161 -21.96 11.01 -7.20
CA ALA A 161 -21.82 10.06 -8.30
C ALA A 161 -22.42 10.57 -9.61
N ALA A 162 -23.57 11.25 -9.58
CA ALA A 162 -24.21 11.77 -10.80
C ALA A 162 -23.30 12.77 -11.54
N ARG A 163 -22.69 13.71 -10.81
CA ARG A 163 -21.77 14.71 -11.35
C ARG A 163 -20.47 14.06 -11.83
N LEU A 164 -19.93 13.14 -11.04
CA LEU A 164 -18.67 12.47 -11.38
C LEU A 164 -18.83 11.51 -12.55
N ASN A 165 -19.97 10.84 -12.70
CA ASN A 165 -20.25 9.92 -13.81
C ASN A 165 -20.44 10.64 -15.14
N ALA A 166 -20.94 11.88 -15.13
CA ALA A 166 -21.15 12.69 -16.33
C ALA A 166 -19.85 13.19 -16.98
N LEU A 167 -18.69 12.98 -16.35
CA LEU A 167 -17.38 13.31 -16.92
C LEU A 167 -16.93 12.16 -17.83
N ASP A 168 -16.84 12.39 -19.13
CA ASP A 168 -16.35 11.42 -20.11
C ASP A 168 -14.82 11.38 -20.18
N ASP A 169 -14.16 12.53 -19.99
CA ASP A 169 -12.71 12.63 -20.00
C ASP A 169 -12.10 12.06 -18.70
N LEU A 170 -11.18 11.09 -18.84
CA LEU A 170 -10.51 10.46 -17.70
C LEU A 170 -9.76 11.48 -16.85
N THR A 171 -9.09 12.46 -17.47
CA THR A 171 -8.30 13.46 -16.75
C THR A 171 -9.18 14.36 -15.89
N ALA A 172 -10.30 14.85 -16.44
CA ALA A 172 -11.30 15.62 -15.72
C ALA A 172 -11.93 14.79 -14.59
N TRP A 173 -12.21 13.50 -14.85
CA TRP A 173 -12.73 12.59 -13.84
C TRP A 173 -11.75 12.39 -12.67
N VAL A 174 -10.47 12.11 -12.95
CA VAL A 174 -9.42 11.92 -11.93
C VAL A 174 -9.28 13.16 -11.05
N LYS A 175 -9.23 14.37 -11.64
CA LYS A 175 -9.16 15.64 -10.88
C LYS A 175 -10.39 15.83 -9.97
N ALA A 176 -11.57 15.46 -10.46
CA ALA A 176 -12.79 15.55 -9.68
C ALA A 176 -12.80 14.57 -8.49
N VAL A 177 -12.29 13.33 -8.68
CA VAL A 177 -12.13 12.34 -7.60
C VAL A 177 -11.02 12.74 -6.63
N GLU A 178 -9.93 13.36 -7.10
CA GLU A 178 -8.89 13.92 -6.25
C GLU A 178 -9.45 14.98 -5.27
N THR A 179 -10.38 15.81 -5.74
CA THR A 179 -11.08 16.80 -4.88
C THR A 179 -11.89 16.11 -3.78
N VAL A 180 -12.54 14.98 -4.11
CA VAL A 180 -13.27 14.15 -3.14
C VAL A 180 -12.32 13.53 -2.12
N ASP A 181 -11.18 12.97 -2.54
CA ASP A 181 -10.18 12.41 -1.62
C ASP A 181 -9.54 13.50 -0.74
N LYS A 182 -9.29 14.70 -1.27
CA LYS A 182 -8.82 15.85 -0.45
C LYS A 182 -9.81 16.19 0.66
N LYS A 183 -11.12 16.22 0.35
CA LYS A 183 -12.18 16.41 1.35
C LYS A 183 -12.13 15.30 2.41
N ARG A 184 -12.11 14.02 1.98
CA ARG A 184 -11.96 12.87 2.91
C ARG A 184 -10.78 13.04 3.86
N ARG A 185 -9.60 13.33 3.31
CA ARG A 185 -8.35 13.45 4.09
C ARG A 185 -8.40 14.60 5.09
N LYS A 186 -9.02 15.72 4.71
CA LYS A 186 -9.26 16.84 5.61
C LYS A 186 -10.18 16.43 6.77
N ASP A 187 -11.33 15.84 6.46
CA ASP A 187 -12.31 15.39 7.46
C ASP A 187 -11.69 14.36 8.42
N GLU A 188 -10.88 13.44 7.89
CA GLU A 188 -10.16 12.45 8.68
C GLU A 188 -9.12 13.09 9.60
N LYS A 189 -8.35 14.06 9.11
CA LYS A 189 -7.39 14.80 9.92
C LYS A 189 -8.10 15.55 11.05
N GLU A 190 -9.16 16.29 10.75
CA GLU A 190 -9.94 17.04 11.75
C GLU A 190 -10.50 16.13 12.84
N ARG A 191 -11.03 14.95 12.44
CA ARG A 191 -11.48 13.93 13.39
C ARG A 191 -10.35 13.40 14.26
N ASN A 192 -9.20 13.10 13.68
CA ASN A 192 -8.04 12.60 14.42
C ASN A 192 -7.49 13.66 15.39
N ASP A 193 -7.45 14.92 14.98
CA ASP A 193 -7.05 16.06 15.82
C ASP A 193 -8.01 16.26 16.98
N ALA A 194 -9.33 16.14 16.75
CA ALA A 194 -10.34 16.19 17.80
C ALA A 194 -10.18 15.06 18.83
N ILE A 195 -9.93 13.83 18.38
CA ILE A 195 -9.66 12.68 19.24
C ILE A 195 -8.38 12.93 20.06
N ALA A 196 -7.30 13.39 19.43
CA ALA A 196 -6.04 13.71 20.08
C ALA A 196 -6.22 14.79 21.16
N ALA A 197 -7.01 15.83 20.89
CA ALA A 197 -7.31 16.89 21.84
C ALA A 197 -8.09 16.37 23.07
N ILE A 198 -9.06 15.47 22.89
CA ILE A 198 -9.79 14.84 24.00
C ILE A 198 -8.83 14.01 24.87
N LEU A 199 -7.99 13.19 24.25
CA LEU A 199 -7.01 12.36 24.96
C LEU A 199 -5.97 13.21 25.70
N ALA A 200 -5.54 14.34 25.13
CA ALA A 200 -4.64 15.28 25.79
C ALA A 200 -5.29 15.90 27.05
N LYS A 201 -6.56 16.32 26.97
CA LYS A 201 -7.31 16.84 28.12
C LYS A 201 -7.47 15.79 29.23
N GLN A 202 -7.69 14.53 28.88
CA GLN A 202 -7.77 13.44 29.86
C GLN A 202 -6.44 13.20 30.60
N ARG A 203 -5.31 13.36 29.92
CA ARG A 203 -3.97 13.22 30.54
C ARG A 203 -3.61 14.37 31.47
N GLN A 204 -4.13 15.57 31.19
CA GLN A 204 -3.89 16.77 32.00
C GLN A 204 -4.87 16.93 33.16
N ALA A 205 -5.94 16.13 33.21
CA ALA A 205 -6.83 16.12 34.35
C ALA A 205 -6.04 15.73 35.62
N PRO A 206 -6.00 16.59 36.65
CA PRO A 206 -5.31 16.24 37.89
C PRO A 206 -5.92 14.94 38.44
N PRO A 207 -5.11 14.03 39.03
CA PRO A 207 -5.65 12.83 39.66
C PRO A 207 -6.70 13.31 40.64
N ALA A 208 -7.95 12.90 40.43
CA ALA A 208 -9.05 13.25 41.31
C ALA A 208 -8.55 13.00 42.74
N LYS A 209 -8.37 14.10 43.50
CA LYS A 209 -8.11 14.00 44.93
C LYS A 209 -9.30 13.21 45.43
N ARG A 210 -9.10 11.92 45.71
CA ARG A 210 -10.06 11.15 46.48
C ARG A 210 -10.22 11.98 47.74
N SER A 211 -11.38 12.62 47.89
CA SER A 211 -11.76 13.19 49.18
C SER A 211 -11.64 12.01 50.13
N ARG A 212 -10.57 11.98 50.91
CA ARG A 212 -10.64 11.37 52.22
C ARG A 212 -11.55 12.32 52.95
N ASP A 213 -12.84 12.06 52.85
CA ASP A 213 -13.75 12.47 53.91
C ASP A 213 -13.24 11.70 55.14
N ASP A 214 -12.34 12.35 55.88
CA ASP A 214 -12.11 12.07 57.27
C ASP A 214 -13.45 12.33 57.97
N ASP A 215 -14.26 11.28 58.01
CA ASP A 215 -15.40 11.14 58.90
C ASP A 215 -14.85 11.12 60.33
N ASP A 216 -14.64 12.32 60.87
CA ASP A 216 -14.27 12.55 62.25
C ASP A 216 -15.44 12.13 63.14
N SER A 217 -15.35 10.87 63.57
CA SER A 217 -16.24 10.21 64.50
C SER A 217 -16.37 10.98 65.82
N ARG A 218 -17.46 11.75 65.97
CA ARG A 218 -18.03 12.04 67.29
C ARG A 218 -19.25 11.17 67.53
N ASN A 219 -18.97 10.07 68.24
CA ASN A 219 -19.92 9.23 68.96
C ASN A 219 -20.85 10.10 69.84
N PRO A 220 -22.16 9.77 69.96
CA PRO A 220 -22.53 8.96 71.12
C PRO A 220 -23.64 7.91 70.87
N LYS A 221 -23.35 6.69 71.36
CA LYS A 221 -24.25 5.74 72.07
C LYS A 221 -25.69 5.57 71.55
N LYS A 222 -25.90 4.46 70.80
CA LYS A 222 -26.89 3.33 70.93
C LYS A 222 -28.25 3.56 71.67
N PRO A 223 -29.30 2.72 71.45
CA PRO A 223 -29.49 1.64 70.46
C PRO A 223 -30.91 1.54 69.83
N ARG A 224 -31.04 0.84 68.70
CA ARG A 224 -32.15 -0.09 68.32
C ARG A 224 -31.79 -0.66 66.95
N ALA A 225 -31.41 -1.93 66.88
CA ALA A 225 -32.30 -3.05 66.59
C ALA A 225 -33.04 -2.80 65.27
N ASP A 226 -32.47 -3.30 64.17
CA ASP A 226 -33.22 -4.07 63.19
C ASP A 226 -32.28 -4.91 62.32
N GLU A 227 -32.67 -6.17 62.21
CA GLU A 227 -32.14 -7.18 61.32
C GLU A 227 -32.10 -6.69 59.88
N ASN A 228 -30.91 -6.67 59.29
CA ASN A 228 -30.83 -7.01 57.87
C ASN A 228 -29.51 -7.71 57.57
N THR A 229 -29.59 -9.04 57.57
CA THR A 229 -28.53 -9.96 57.16
C THR A 229 -28.22 -9.75 55.69
N ARG A 230 -27.28 -8.87 55.38
CA ARG A 230 -26.65 -8.80 54.07
C ARG A 230 -25.31 -9.55 54.16
N PRO A 231 -25.07 -10.61 53.37
CA PRO A 231 -23.84 -11.37 53.47
C PRO A 231 -22.70 -10.45 53.04
N GLN A 232 -21.80 -10.21 53.98
CA GLN A 232 -20.52 -9.55 53.79
C GLN A 232 -19.67 -10.48 52.91
N GLY A 233 -19.85 -10.36 51.59
CA GLY A 233 -19.02 -11.05 50.62
C GLY A 233 -17.57 -10.66 50.88
N SER A 234 -16.74 -11.64 51.28
CA SER A 234 -15.31 -11.44 51.34
C SER A 234 -14.87 -10.89 50.00
N THR A 235 -14.15 -9.77 50.02
CA THR A 235 -13.50 -9.25 48.82
C THR A 235 -12.39 -10.22 48.46
N ASP A 236 -12.76 -11.26 47.73
CA ASP A 236 -11.90 -12.32 47.19
C ASP A 236 -11.05 -11.75 46.01
N ARG A 237 -10.45 -10.58 46.22
CA ARG A 237 -9.61 -9.93 45.21
C ARG A 237 -8.18 -10.41 45.38
N PRO A 238 -7.55 -10.98 44.32
CA PRO A 238 -6.16 -11.38 44.40
C PRO A 238 -5.26 -10.18 44.70
N LYS A 239 -4.15 -10.45 45.41
CA LYS A 239 -3.16 -9.43 45.76
C LYS A 239 -2.65 -8.73 44.48
N PRO A 240 -2.49 -7.40 44.48
CA PRO A 240 -1.92 -6.68 43.34
C PRO A 240 -0.53 -7.21 42.97
N LEU A 241 -0.23 -7.29 41.67
CA LEU A 241 1.09 -7.70 41.19
C LEU A 241 2.14 -6.62 41.47
N ASP A 242 3.25 -7.04 42.06
CA ASP A 242 4.43 -6.18 42.19
C ASP A 242 5.10 -5.91 40.82
N ASP A 243 6.02 -4.95 40.76
CA ASP A 243 6.71 -4.59 39.51
C ASP A 243 7.58 -5.75 38.98
N ALA A 244 8.16 -6.56 39.86
CA ALA A 244 9.00 -7.69 39.47
C ALA A 244 8.19 -8.81 38.80
N GLN A 245 7.01 -9.11 39.33
CA GLN A 245 6.05 -10.05 38.76
C GLN A 245 5.49 -9.57 37.42
N ARG A 246 5.23 -8.27 37.30
CA ARG A 246 4.81 -7.66 36.02
C ARG A 246 5.91 -7.82 34.96
N ALA A 247 7.16 -7.52 35.31
CA ALA A 247 8.29 -7.71 34.41
C ALA A 247 8.48 -9.18 33.99
N LEU A 248 8.33 -10.12 34.93
CA LEU A 248 8.41 -11.57 34.63
C LEU A 248 7.30 -12.04 33.70
N LEU A 249 6.08 -11.53 33.85
CA LEU A 249 4.97 -11.84 32.94
C LEU A 249 5.23 -11.27 31.55
N ASP A 250 5.64 -10.01 31.43
CA ASP A 250 5.89 -9.40 30.12
C ASP A 250 7.01 -10.10 29.36
N ALA A 251 8.12 -10.42 30.04
CA ALA A 251 9.28 -11.09 29.45
C ALA A 251 8.98 -12.53 28.98
N ASN A 252 7.90 -13.15 29.48
CA ASN A 252 7.54 -14.53 29.18
C ASN A 252 6.15 -14.65 28.54
N HIS A 253 5.67 -13.58 27.90
CA HIS A 253 4.37 -13.53 27.23
C HIS A 253 3.22 -14.06 28.12
N GLY A 254 3.21 -13.64 29.38
CA GLY A 254 2.19 -13.96 30.36
C GLY A 254 1.09 -12.90 30.42
N CYS A 255 -0.10 -13.30 30.88
CA CYS A 255 -1.22 -12.40 31.03
C CYS A 255 -1.27 -11.81 32.44
N ARG A 256 -1.27 -10.46 32.53
CA ARG A 256 -1.36 -9.72 33.79
C ARG A 256 -2.71 -9.84 34.51
N LYS A 257 -3.77 -10.30 33.82
CA LYS A 257 -5.12 -10.45 34.39
C LYS A 257 -5.31 -11.81 35.08
N CYS A 258 -4.87 -12.90 34.44
CA CYS A 258 -4.98 -14.25 35.00
C CYS A 258 -3.69 -14.73 35.70
N CYS A 259 -2.60 -13.95 35.63
CA CYS A 259 -1.28 -14.25 36.20
C CYS A 259 -0.67 -15.57 35.69
N ARG A 260 -1.00 -16.01 34.47
CA ARG A 260 -0.43 -17.23 33.84
C ARG A 260 0.70 -16.85 32.88
N LEU A 261 1.74 -17.67 32.83
CA LEU A 261 2.89 -17.54 31.92
C LEU A 261 2.62 -18.25 30.59
N PHE A 262 3.20 -17.78 29.48
CA PHE A 262 3.09 -18.40 28.15
C PHE A 262 1.65 -18.57 27.65
N VAL A 263 0.80 -17.60 27.96
CA VAL A 263 -0.57 -17.53 27.48
C VAL A 263 -0.65 -16.37 26.50
N PHE A 264 -0.92 -16.69 25.22
CA PHE A 264 -0.91 -15.72 24.11
C PHE A 264 -2.21 -14.92 24.02
N HIS A 265 -2.75 -14.53 25.16
CA HIS A 265 -3.86 -13.58 25.29
C HIS A 265 -3.39 -12.42 26.17
N ARG A 266 -3.88 -11.21 25.91
CA ARG A 266 -3.57 -10.02 26.69
C ARG A 266 -4.75 -9.66 27.59
N GLY A 267 -4.51 -8.85 28.62
CA GLY A 267 -5.51 -8.57 29.67
C GLY A 267 -6.84 -7.96 29.20
N TYR A 268 -6.93 -7.49 27.95
CA TYR A 268 -8.16 -7.01 27.32
C TYR A 268 -9.01 -8.13 26.72
N ASP A 269 -8.46 -9.34 26.55
CA ASP A 269 -9.22 -10.48 26.05
C ASP A 269 -10.20 -10.93 27.14
N ASN A 270 -11.49 -11.01 26.81
CA ASN A 270 -12.57 -11.45 27.70
C ASN A 270 -12.49 -12.96 28.05
N VAL A 271 -11.39 -13.62 27.71
CA VAL A 271 -11.16 -15.07 27.84
C VAL A 271 -10.42 -15.43 29.13
N CYS A 272 -10.14 -14.46 30.01
CA CYS A 272 -9.37 -14.66 31.24
C CYS A 272 -10.20 -14.64 32.52
N ASP A 273 -10.14 -15.74 33.27
CA ASP A 273 -10.57 -15.80 34.66
C ASP A 273 -9.51 -15.18 35.60
N PHE A 274 -9.96 -14.47 36.64
CA PHE A 274 -9.09 -14.00 37.70
C PHE A 274 -8.57 -15.17 38.55
N PRO A 275 -7.31 -15.12 38.99
CA PRO A 275 -6.78 -16.17 39.85
C PRO A 275 -7.51 -16.16 41.20
N LYS A 276 -7.85 -17.35 41.70
CA LYS A 276 -8.41 -17.52 43.05
C LYS A 276 -7.43 -16.97 44.09
N THR A 277 -7.94 -16.49 45.22
CA THR A 277 -7.27 -15.60 46.20
C THR A 277 -5.94 -16.05 46.81
N ASN A 278 -5.50 -17.29 46.56
CA ASN A 278 -4.26 -17.85 47.08
C ASN A 278 -3.22 -18.15 45.98
N ALA A 279 -3.19 -17.36 44.91
CA ALA A 279 -2.21 -17.53 43.85
C ALA A 279 -0.77 -17.34 44.38
N LYS A 280 0.06 -18.35 44.18
CA LYS A 280 1.49 -18.31 44.54
C LYS A 280 2.18 -17.18 43.76
N PRO A 281 3.14 -16.46 44.39
CA PRO A 281 3.86 -15.40 43.71
C PRO A 281 4.65 -15.95 42.52
N ILE A 282 4.62 -15.21 41.40
CA ILE A 282 5.41 -15.54 40.22
C ILE A 282 6.87 -15.17 40.52
N THR A 283 7.73 -16.18 40.50
CA THR A 283 9.18 -16.05 40.70
C THR A 283 9.92 -16.67 39.51
N GLU A 284 11.21 -16.40 39.37
CA GLU A 284 12.04 -17.02 38.31
C GLU A 284 11.98 -18.56 38.35
N LYS A 285 11.88 -19.15 39.55
CA LYS A 285 11.70 -20.59 39.74
C LYS A 285 10.38 -21.09 39.12
N THR A 286 9.30 -20.32 39.26
CA THR A 286 8.02 -20.66 38.61
C THR A 286 8.08 -20.50 37.09
N VAL A 287 8.87 -19.55 36.58
CA VAL A 287 9.11 -19.40 35.14
C VAL A 287 9.87 -20.59 34.58
N ALA A 288 10.94 -21.04 35.25
CA ALA A 288 11.70 -22.20 34.83
C ALA A 288 10.84 -23.47 34.82
N ALA A 289 10.03 -23.69 35.87
CA ALA A 289 9.10 -24.81 35.93
C ALA A 289 8.01 -24.73 34.85
N ALA A 290 7.48 -23.54 34.56
CA ALA A 290 6.50 -23.36 33.49
C ALA A 290 7.10 -23.60 32.10
N LYS A 291 8.35 -23.16 31.85
CA LYS A 291 9.08 -23.43 30.59
C LYS A 291 9.29 -24.92 30.36
N ALA A 292 9.63 -25.67 31.40
CA ALA A 292 9.81 -27.12 31.32
C ALA A 292 8.53 -27.86 30.89
N ASN A 293 7.36 -27.34 31.28
CA ASN A 293 6.05 -27.94 31.02
C ASN A 293 5.34 -27.39 29.77
N LEU A 294 6.03 -26.63 28.90
CA LEU A 294 5.41 -26.10 27.68
C LEU A 294 5.06 -27.21 26.70
N THR A 295 3.85 -27.12 26.14
CA THR A 295 3.42 -27.93 24.99
C THR A 295 4.21 -27.57 23.73
N ALA A 296 4.25 -28.47 22.74
CA ALA A 296 4.92 -28.22 21.47
C ALA A 296 4.37 -26.97 20.76
N GLU A 297 3.05 -26.76 20.80
CA GLU A 297 2.40 -25.58 20.20
C GLU A 297 2.84 -24.28 20.88
N GLN A 298 2.90 -24.25 22.21
CA GLN A 298 3.34 -23.07 22.96
C GLN A 298 4.83 -22.77 22.72
N ARG A 299 5.68 -23.81 22.57
CA ARG A 299 7.10 -23.64 22.21
C ARG A 299 7.26 -22.99 20.84
N THR A 300 6.48 -23.42 19.85
CA THR A 300 6.50 -22.84 18.50
C THR A 300 6.07 -21.37 18.50
N LYS A 301 4.98 -21.03 19.22
CA LYS A 301 4.51 -19.64 19.34
C LYS A 301 5.53 -18.75 20.07
N LEU A 302 6.19 -19.27 21.10
CA LEU A 302 7.23 -18.55 21.83
C LEU A 302 8.47 -18.28 20.97
N ALA A 303 8.88 -19.26 20.14
CA ALA A 303 9.97 -19.10 19.19
C ALA A 303 9.66 -18.05 18.11
N ALA A 304 8.42 -18.02 17.61
CA ALA A 304 7.97 -17.02 16.65
C ALA A 304 7.96 -15.60 17.26
N ALA A 305 7.45 -15.45 18.49
CA ALA A 305 7.41 -14.16 19.19
C ALA A 305 8.82 -13.61 19.48
N THR A 306 9.76 -14.49 19.83
CA THR A 306 11.16 -14.10 20.08
C THR A 306 11.86 -13.63 18.80
N LYS A 307 11.65 -14.31 17.67
CA LYS A 307 12.19 -13.92 16.35
C LYS A 307 11.70 -12.53 15.91
N SER A 308 10.43 -12.21 16.19
CA SER A 308 9.85 -10.90 15.89
C SER A 308 10.45 -9.76 16.75
N ALA A 309 10.84 -10.05 17.99
CA ALA A 309 11.47 -9.06 18.88
C ALA A 309 12.95 -8.81 18.54
N THR A 310 13.68 -9.82 18.05
CA THR A 310 15.10 -9.68 17.64
C THR A 310 15.24 -8.97 16.29
N ALA A 311 14.29 -9.16 15.37
CA ALA A 311 14.26 -8.44 14.09
C ALA A 311 14.12 -6.92 14.26
N SER A 312 13.54 -6.46 15.38
CA SER A 312 13.30 -5.04 15.65
C SER A 312 14.51 -4.31 16.28
N LYS A 313 15.61 -5.00 16.61
CA LYS A 313 16.77 -4.44 17.33
C LYS A 313 18.09 -4.43 16.56
N LEU A 314 18.11 -4.86 15.29
CA LEU A 314 19.32 -4.87 14.47
C LEU A 314 19.11 -4.06 13.19
N ALA A 315 19.28 -2.75 13.29
CA ALA A 315 19.58 -1.88 12.15
C ALA A 315 21.07 -1.46 12.26
N PRO A 316 21.97 -1.98 11.40
CA PRO A 316 23.35 -1.52 11.38
C PRO A 316 23.51 -0.34 10.42
N VAL A 317 24.19 0.71 10.89
CA VAL A 317 24.77 1.77 10.05
C VAL A 317 26.08 1.22 9.48
N ALA A 318 26.20 1.11 8.15
CA ALA A 318 27.41 0.63 7.48
C ALA A 318 28.11 1.77 6.74
N SER A 319 29.37 1.99 7.11
CA SER A 319 30.35 2.88 6.46
C SER A 319 31.25 2.07 5.52
N VAL A 320 31.79 2.75 4.51
CA VAL A 320 32.55 2.26 3.35
C VAL A 320 34.01 1.93 3.68
N ALA A 321 34.53 0.80 3.18
CA ALA A 321 35.89 0.64 2.61
C ALA A 321 36.14 -0.79 2.06
N ASP A 322 36.87 -0.87 0.94
CA ASP A 322 37.47 -2.07 0.29
C ASP A 322 39.01 -1.81 0.22
N PRO A 323 39.94 -2.81 0.16
CA PRO A 323 40.06 -3.79 -0.96
C PRO A 323 40.60 -5.23 -0.66
N ALA A 324 40.10 -6.23 -1.42
CA ALA A 324 40.67 -7.44 -2.12
C ALA A 324 41.96 -8.24 -1.66
N PRO A 325 42.31 -9.42 -2.27
CA PRO A 325 41.91 -10.84 -1.98
C PRO A 325 43.16 -11.79 -1.70
N PRO A 326 43.16 -13.17 -1.57
CA PRO A 326 42.60 -14.21 -2.48
C PRO A 326 42.10 -15.61 -1.91
N GLN A 327 41.30 -16.30 -2.75
CA GLN A 327 41.13 -17.75 -3.07
C GLN A 327 41.02 -18.90 -2.01
N THR A 328 39.96 -19.74 -2.10
CA THR A 328 39.94 -21.18 -2.50
C THR A 328 38.54 -21.84 -2.29
N ALA A 329 38.26 -22.97 -2.97
CA ALA A 329 36.94 -23.55 -3.30
C ALA A 329 36.38 -24.62 -2.27
N PRO A 330 35.51 -25.59 -2.63
CA PRO A 330 34.03 -25.52 -2.62
C PRO A 330 33.32 -26.66 -1.83
N VAL A 331 32.08 -26.48 -1.33
CA VAL A 331 31.14 -27.61 -1.10
C VAL A 331 29.67 -27.16 -1.22
N ALA A 332 28.85 -28.04 -1.82
CA ALA A 332 27.44 -27.91 -2.14
C ALA A 332 26.48 -27.94 -0.92
N ALA A 333 25.36 -27.21 -1.01
CA ALA A 333 24.13 -27.51 -0.30
C ALA A 333 22.91 -26.89 -1.01
N THR A 334 21.96 -27.74 -1.40
CA THR A 334 20.62 -27.43 -1.89
C THR A 334 19.71 -26.92 -0.77
N VAL A 335 19.10 -25.74 -0.95
CA VAL A 335 18.05 -25.18 -0.06
C VAL A 335 16.97 -24.48 -0.92
N PRO A 336 15.67 -24.62 -0.59
CA PRO A 336 14.56 -24.22 -1.45
C PRO A 336 14.32 -22.70 -1.51
N VAL A 337 13.77 -22.29 -2.64
CA VAL A 337 13.42 -20.92 -3.02
C VAL A 337 12.27 -20.39 -2.15
N GLN A 338 12.55 -19.41 -1.30
CA GLN A 338 11.53 -18.46 -0.82
C GLN A 338 11.63 -17.19 -1.66
N ARG A 339 10.57 -16.90 -2.43
CA ARG A 339 10.43 -15.63 -3.17
C ARG A 339 10.07 -14.53 -2.18
N ASN A 340 11.00 -13.62 -2.00
CA ASN A 340 10.86 -12.46 -1.15
C ASN A 340 10.17 -11.34 -1.95
N VAL A 341 8.92 -11.01 -1.60
CA VAL A 341 8.21 -9.84 -2.14
C VAL A 341 8.66 -8.65 -1.31
N SER A 342 9.59 -7.86 -1.83
CA SER A 342 10.04 -6.62 -1.20
C SER A 342 10.13 -5.52 -2.26
N ARG A 343 8.98 -4.93 -2.59
CA ARG A 343 8.86 -3.62 -3.25
C ARG A 343 7.59 -2.91 -2.78
N SER A 344 7.73 -2.05 -1.77
CA SER A 344 6.84 -0.89 -1.58
C SER A 344 7.50 0.27 -0.80
N ALA A 345 8.80 0.23 -0.52
CA ALA A 345 9.45 1.24 0.32
C ALA A 345 10.21 2.35 -0.46
N ALA A 346 10.40 2.23 -1.76
CA ALA A 346 11.24 3.17 -2.52
C ALA A 346 10.47 4.32 -3.21
N VAL A 347 9.13 4.26 -3.30
CA VAL A 347 8.32 5.29 -3.98
C VAL A 347 7.69 6.28 -2.99
N ALA A 348 7.64 5.96 -1.70
CA ALA A 348 7.13 6.89 -0.68
C ALA A 348 8.09 8.05 -0.36
N ALA A 349 9.37 7.97 -0.76
CA ALA A 349 10.39 8.94 -0.33
C ALA A 349 10.56 10.17 -1.25
N VAL A 350 9.82 10.28 -2.35
CA VAL A 350 9.99 11.38 -3.34
C VAL A 350 8.79 12.35 -3.37
N ILE A 351 7.72 12.07 -2.62
CA ILE A 351 6.51 12.92 -2.57
C ILE A 351 6.18 13.24 -1.11
N GLU A 352 7.11 13.89 -0.39
CA GLU A 352 6.85 14.38 0.97
C GLU A 352 7.33 15.83 1.16
N ASP A 353 7.21 16.67 0.12
CA ASP A 353 7.51 18.11 0.22
C ASP A 353 6.47 18.97 -0.53
N TYR A 354 5.19 18.60 -0.44
CA TYR A 354 4.08 19.51 -0.74
C TYR A 354 3.61 20.15 0.58
N LYS A 355 4.35 21.17 1.04
CA LYS A 355 3.87 22.11 2.05
C LYS A 355 2.79 22.98 1.40
N ASP A 356 1.57 22.73 1.81
CA ASP A 356 0.37 23.46 1.43
C ASP A 356 0.30 24.77 2.24
N ASP A 357 1.03 25.79 1.77
CA ASP A 357 0.96 27.16 2.29
C ASP A 357 -0.17 27.92 1.57
N GLY A 358 -1.41 27.42 1.72
CA GLY A 358 -2.61 27.97 1.11
C GLY A 358 -3.42 28.83 2.08
N GLU A 359 -2.94 30.05 2.34
CA GLU A 359 -3.66 31.11 3.04
C GLU A 359 -4.93 31.49 2.25
N TRP A 360 -6.08 30.94 2.63
CA TRP A 360 -7.39 31.30 2.07
C TRP A 360 -7.79 32.69 2.58
N SER A 361 -7.31 33.73 1.88
CA SER A 361 -7.85 35.09 2.01
C SER A 361 -9.18 35.17 1.27
N SER A 362 -10.25 35.19 2.04
CA SER A 362 -11.60 35.51 1.59
C SER A 362 -11.65 37.01 1.27
N SER A 363 -11.61 37.37 -0.01
CA SER A 363 -11.91 38.73 -0.45
C SER A 363 -13.25 38.73 -1.18
N ASP A 364 -14.23 39.33 -0.50
CA ASP A 364 -15.43 39.90 -1.08
C ASP A 364 -15.11 40.71 -2.33
N SER A 365 -15.89 40.55 -3.39
CA SER A 365 -15.98 41.53 -4.47
C SER A 365 -17.41 41.61 -4.94
N GLU A 366 -17.90 42.82 -4.82
CA GLU A 366 -19.27 43.28 -4.99
C GLU A 366 -19.78 43.15 -6.42
N ASN A 367 -21.10 43.00 -6.49
CA ASN A 367 -22.01 43.35 -7.57
C ASN A 367 -21.48 44.39 -8.58
N SER A 368 -21.60 44.07 -9.86
CA SER A 368 -21.91 45.04 -10.93
C SER A 368 -22.62 44.33 -12.08
N ASP A 369 -23.95 44.40 -12.02
CA ASP A 369 -24.83 44.84 -13.11
C ASP A 369 -24.34 44.62 -14.55
N LEU A 370 -24.86 43.58 -15.21
CA LEU A 370 -24.96 43.52 -16.67
C LEU A 370 -26.28 42.85 -17.05
N SER A 371 -27.25 43.73 -17.28
CA SER A 371 -28.50 43.46 -17.96
C SER A 371 -28.25 43.08 -19.43
N ASP A 372 -29.13 42.22 -19.94
CA ASP A 372 -29.64 42.24 -21.32
C ASP A 372 -28.78 41.59 -22.43
N ARG A 373 -29.10 40.32 -22.74
CA ARG A 373 -29.44 39.80 -24.10
C ARG A 373 -29.53 38.27 -24.09
N GLY A 374 -30.76 37.76 -24.05
CA GLY A 374 -31.04 36.35 -24.35
C GLY A 374 -31.07 36.09 -25.86
N PRO A 375 -30.51 34.97 -26.35
CA PRO A 375 -30.80 34.49 -27.70
C PRO A 375 -32.07 33.61 -27.69
N GLN A 376 -32.98 33.94 -28.59
CA GLN A 376 -34.21 33.21 -28.87
C GLN A 376 -33.90 31.80 -29.40
N TYR A 377 -34.44 30.79 -28.72
CA TYR A 377 -34.52 29.42 -29.24
C TYR A 377 -35.65 29.32 -30.26
N THR A 378 -35.32 28.99 -31.51
CA THR A 378 -36.28 28.47 -32.49
C THR A 378 -36.30 26.94 -32.43
N PRO A 379 -37.47 26.29 -32.42
CA PRO A 379 -37.55 24.83 -32.38
C PRO A 379 -37.28 24.22 -33.77
N THR A 380 -36.35 23.27 -33.81
CA THR A 380 -36.06 22.41 -34.97
C THR A 380 -37.23 21.45 -35.26
N PRO A 381 -37.64 21.26 -36.54
CA PRO A 381 -38.71 20.32 -36.89
C PRO A 381 -38.26 18.85 -36.81
N ALA A 382 -39.19 18.01 -36.38
CA ALA A 382 -39.02 16.57 -36.17
C ALA A 382 -38.71 15.78 -37.47
N PRO A 383 -37.94 14.68 -37.39
CA PRO A 383 -37.66 13.80 -38.52
C PRO A 383 -38.85 12.89 -38.86
N PRO A 384 -39.01 12.47 -40.15
CA PRO A 384 -40.14 11.68 -40.60
C PRO A 384 -40.07 10.22 -40.15
N THR A 385 -41.22 9.73 -39.70
CA THR A 385 -41.53 8.36 -39.30
C THR A 385 -41.28 7.37 -40.45
N ARG A 386 -40.37 6.41 -40.24
CA ARG A 386 -40.04 5.35 -41.19
C ARG A 386 -41.05 4.20 -41.08
N ALA A 387 -41.76 3.91 -42.17
CA ALA A 387 -42.72 2.81 -42.30
C ALA A 387 -42.05 1.41 -42.19
N PRO A 388 -42.79 0.37 -41.75
CA PRO A 388 -42.25 -0.97 -41.56
C PRO A 388 -42.00 -1.72 -42.88
N ARG A 389 -40.80 -2.30 -43.02
CA ARG A 389 -40.45 -3.21 -44.12
C ARG A 389 -41.14 -4.55 -43.93
N ARG A 390 -41.88 -4.95 -44.94
CA ARG A 390 -42.56 -6.25 -45.10
C ARG A 390 -41.53 -7.32 -45.46
N SER A 391 -41.42 -8.34 -44.61
CA SER A 391 -40.58 -9.52 -44.83
C SER A 391 -41.28 -10.47 -45.81
N THR A 392 -40.70 -10.69 -46.99
CA THR A 392 -41.07 -11.81 -47.86
C THR A 392 -40.05 -12.93 -47.70
N SER A 393 -40.46 -13.95 -46.94
CA SER A 393 -39.89 -15.29 -46.96
C SER A 393 -40.03 -15.86 -48.38
N THR A 394 -38.93 -16.31 -48.98
CA THR A 394 -38.97 -17.22 -50.12
C THR A 394 -38.11 -18.42 -49.79
N SER A 395 -38.80 -19.53 -49.60
CA SER A 395 -38.29 -20.88 -49.45
C SER A 395 -38.26 -21.55 -50.84
N ARG A 396 -37.18 -22.24 -51.18
CA ARG A 396 -37.09 -23.35 -52.15
C ARG A 396 -35.71 -24.00 -51.97
N VAL A 397 -35.67 -25.23 -51.43
CA VAL A 397 -35.67 -26.55 -52.13
C VAL A 397 -34.41 -26.74 -52.95
#